data_AF-A0A494TKZ9-F1
#
_entry.id   AF-A0A494TKZ9-F1
#
_cell.length_a   1.000
_cell.length_b   1.000
_cell.length_c   1.000
_cell.angle_alpha   90.00
_cell.angle_beta   90.00
_cell.angle_gamma   90.00
#
_symmetry.space_group_name_H-M   'P 1'
#
loop_
_entity.id
_entity.type
_entity.pdbx_description
1 polymer ?
#
loop_
_entity_poly.entity_id
_entity_poly.type
_entity_poly.pdbx_seq_one_letter_code
_entity_poly.pdbx_strand_id
1 'polypeptide(L)' 'MNNVTKARRGVRLRIEASNCLTIAVREETADIAAQLIDEAARLMRRSTELVQPETLIFPDCTDT' A
#
# COMPACT_ATOMS: atom_id res chain seq x y z
N MET A 1 7.10 4.81 20.27
CA MET A 1 7.49 3.65 19.42
C MET A 1 6.41 3.16 18.44
N ASN A 2 5.18 3.72 18.42
CA ASN A 2 4.06 3.17 17.63
C ASN A 2 3.93 3.68 16.18
N ASN A 3 4.59 4.79 15.80
CA ASN A 3 4.48 5.34 14.43
C ASN A 3 5.47 4.71 13.44
N VAL A 4 6.71 4.42 13.86
CA VAL A 4 7.71 3.76 13.00
C VAL A 4 7.25 2.35 12.58
N THR A 5 6.61 1.62 13.49
CA THR A 5 6.07 0.28 13.21
C THR A 5 4.84 0.32 12.29
N LYS A 6 3.96 1.33 12.45
CA LYS A 6 2.83 1.58 11.54
C LYS A 6 3.31 1.94 10.13
N ALA A 7 4.29 2.84 10.01
CA ALA A 7 4.87 3.24 8.73
C ALA A 7 5.50 2.04 8.00
N ARG A 8 6.34 1.24 8.69
CA ARG A 8 6.95 0.03 8.11
C ARG A 8 5.88 -0.98 7.67
N ARG A 9 4.81 -1.16 8.45
CA ARG A 9 3.69 -2.03 8.09
C ARG A 9 2.93 -1.49 6.88
N GLY A 10 2.71 -0.19 6.79
CA GLY A 10 2.11 0.45 5.63
C GLY A 10 2.89 0.21 4.35
N VAL A 11 4.22 0.41 4.37
CA VAL A 11 5.10 0.11 3.23
C VAL A 11 4.97 -1.36 2.79
N ARG A 12 4.99 -2.30 3.75
CA ARG A 12 4.81 -3.73 3.43
C ARG A 12 3.47 -4.02 2.76
N LEU A 13 2.38 -3.39 3.21
CA LEU A 13 1.06 -3.56 2.60
C LEU A 13 1.01 -2.98 1.17
N ARG A 14 1.72 -1.87 0.89
CA ARG A 14 1.84 -1.33 -0.47
C ARG A 14 2.56 -2.30 -1.40
N ILE A 15 3.64 -2.92 -0.93
CA ILE A 15 4.37 -3.94 -1.71
C ILE A 15 3.45 -5.12 -2.01
N GLU A 16 2.71 -5.60 -1.01
CA GLU A 16 1.79 -6.73 -1.20
C GLU A 16 0.66 -6.40 -2.18
N ALA A 17 0.10 -5.19 -2.11
CA ALA A 17 -0.89 -4.73 -3.09
C ALA A 17 -0.33 -4.76 -4.52
N SER A 18 0.92 -4.31 -4.73
CA SER A 18 1.58 -4.38 -6.04
C SER A 18 1.83 -5.81 -6.50
N ASN A 19 2.13 -6.74 -5.59
CA ASN A 19 2.27 -8.16 -5.92
C ASN A 19 0.95 -8.73 -6.42
N CYS A 20 -0.16 -8.48 -5.72
CA CYS A 20 -1.50 -8.92 -6.13
C CYS A 20 -1.84 -8.45 -7.55
N LEU A 21 -1.57 -7.18 -7.89
CA LEU A 21 -1.78 -6.67 -9.25
C LEU A 21 -0.86 -7.33 -10.28
N THR A 22 0.40 -7.55 -9.93
CA THR A 22 1.37 -8.21 -10.84
C THR A 22 0.93 -9.62 -11.20
N ILE A 23 0.34 -10.34 -10.24
CA ILE A 23 -0.23 -11.68 -10.46
C ILE A 23 -1.53 -11.56 -11.28
N ALA A 24 -2.44 -10.67 -10.89
CA ALA A 24 -3.74 -10.50 -11.55
C ALA A 24 -3.63 -10.23 -13.06
N VAL A 25 -2.66 -9.42 -13.49
CA VAL A 25 -2.45 -9.09 -14.92
C VAL A 25 -2.01 -10.30 -15.75
N ARG A 26 -1.44 -11.33 -15.10
CA ARG A 26 -0.96 -12.56 -15.76
C ARG A 26 -1.92 -13.74 -15.57
N GLU A 27 -3.00 -13.55 -14.83
CA GLU A 27 -3.94 -14.60 -14.48
C GLU A 27 -4.95 -14.81 -15.62
N GLU A 28 -5.10 -16.07 -16.05
CA GLU A 28 -6.02 -16.44 -17.13
C GLU A 28 -7.46 -16.59 -16.62
N THR A 29 -7.62 -16.91 -15.34
CA THR A 29 -8.93 -17.10 -14.72
C THR A 29 -9.48 -15.76 -14.23
N ALA A 30 -10.50 -15.24 -14.93
CA ALA A 30 -11.09 -13.92 -14.62
C ALA A 30 -11.53 -13.77 -13.15
N ASP A 31 -12.12 -14.81 -12.55
CA ASP A 31 -12.56 -14.78 -11.15
C ASP A 31 -11.39 -14.67 -10.16
N ILE A 32 -10.26 -15.30 -10.47
CA ILE A 32 -9.04 -15.22 -9.64
C ILE A 32 -8.39 -13.84 -9.81
N ALA A 33 -8.33 -13.33 -11.05
CA ALA A 33 -7.83 -11.99 -11.33
C ALA A 33 -8.63 -10.92 -10.58
N ALA A 34 -9.97 -11.04 -10.57
CA ALA A 34 -10.86 -10.13 -9.84
C ALA A 34 -10.59 -10.16 -8.32
N GLN A 35 -10.46 -11.35 -7.73
CA GLN A 35 -10.13 -11.49 -6.30
C GLN A 35 -8.79 -10.84 -5.94
N LEU A 36 -7.77 -11.00 -6.78
CA LEU A 36 -6.46 -10.38 -6.58
C LEU A 36 -6.52 -8.85 -6.68
N ILE A 37 -7.34 -8.31 -7.60
CA ILE A 37 -7.55 -6.86 -7.74
C ILE A 37 -8.26 -6.29 -6.50
N ASP A 38 -9.31 -6.97 -6.02
CA ASP A 38 -10.05 -6.57 -4.82
C ASP A 38 -9.15 -6.59 -3.57
N GLU A 39 -8.32 -7.62 -3.46
CA GLU A 39 -7.34 -7.76 -2.39
C GLU A 39 -6.27 -6.66 -2.46
N ALA A 40 -5.75 -6.36 -3.65
CA ALA A 40 -4.83 -5.24 -3.85
C ALA A 40 -5.42 -3.90 -3.39
N ALA A 41 -6.68 -3.64 -3.75
CA ALA A 41 -7.38 -2.43 -3.35
C ALA A 41 -7.58 -2.36 -1.82
N ARG A 42 -7.90 -3.50 -1.19
CA ARG A 42 -8.05 -3.60 0.27
C ARG A 42 -6.73 -3.32 0.99
N LEU A 43 -5.63 -3.91 0.52
CA LEU A 43 -4.29 -3.70 1.06
C LEU A 43 -3.82 -2.26 0.91
N MET A 44 -4.09 -1.63 -0.23
CA MET A 44 -3.74 -0.23 -0.49
C MET A 44 -4.48 0.72 0.46
N ARG A 45 -5.80 0.56 0.63
CA ARG A 45 -6.59 1.35 1.60
C ARG A 45 -6.01 1.24 3.01
N ARG A 46 -5.72 0.01 3.44
CA ARG A 46 -5.14 -0.24 4.75
C ARG A 46 -3.73 0.35 4.90
N SER A 47 -2.94 0.37 3.84
CA SER A 47 -1.63 1.00 3.85
C SER A 47 -1.74 2.51 4.08
N THR A 48 -2.68 3.17 3.41
CA THR A 48 -2.92 4.62 3.55
C THR A 48 -3.38 4.98 4.96
N GLU A 49 -4.28 4.19 5.55
CA GLU A 49 -4.72 4.38 6.95
C GLU A 49 -3.57 4.30 7.97
N LEU A 50 -2.54 3.51 7.68
CA LEU A 50 -1.39 3.30 8.56
C LEU A 50 -0.25 4.30 8.32
N VAL A 51 -0.22 4.96 7.17
CA VAL A 51 0.80 5.96 6.78
C VAL A 51 0.21 7.37 6.78
N GLN A 52 -0.80 7.65 7.61
CA GLN A 52 -1.46 8.96 7.68
C GLN A 52 -0.48 10.16 7.62
N PRO A 53 -0.91 11.28 7.01
CA PRO A 53 -0.05 12.38 6.55
C PRO A 53 0.78 13.06 7.63
N GLU A 54 0.45 12.91 8.92
CA GLU A 54 1.28 13.40 10.04
C GLU A 54 2.66 12.74 10.14
N THR A 55 2.86 11.61 9.45
CA THR A 55 4.18 10.96 9.35
C THR A 55 4.96 11.38 8.11
N LEU A 56 4.38 12.23 7.26
CA LEU A 56 5.04 12.92 6.14
C LEU A 56 5.28 14.40 6.49
N ILE A 57 5.66 14.70 7.74
CA ILE A 57 6.45 15.91 8.00
C ILE A 57 7.78 15.68 7.28
N PHE A 58 7.81 16.06 6.01
CA PHE A 58 9.05 16.41 5.35
C PHE A 58 9.66 17.54 6.21
N PRO A 59 10.85 17.36 6.82
CA PRO A 59 11.55 18.50 7.40
C PRO A 59 11.79 19.48 6.26
N ASP A 60 11.13 20.63 6.32
CA ASP A 60 11.39 21.84 5.55
C ASP A 60 12.08 21.63 4.20
N CYS A 61 11.29 21.51 3.13
CA CYS A 61 11.71 22.17 1.90
C CYS A 61 11.43 23.67 2.10
N THR A 62 12.27 24.33 2.90
CA THR A 62 12.29 25.78 3.00
C THR A 62 12.61 26.35 1.62
N ASP A 63 11.85 27.39 1.26
CA ASP A 63 12.10 28.27 0.12
C ASP A 63 13.59 28.65 0.01
N THR A 64 14.16 28.38 -1.16
CA THR A 64 15.25 29.17 -1.76
C THR A 64 15.04 29.27 -3.24
#